data_AF-A0A924H431-F1
#
_entry.id   AF-A0A924H431-F1
#
_cell.length_a   1.000
_cell.length_b   1.000
_cell.length_c   1.000
_cell.angle_alpha   90.00
_cell.angle_beta   90.00
_cell.angle_gamma   90.00
#
_symmetry.space_group_name_H-M   'P 1'
#
loop_
_entity.id
_entity.type
_entity.pdbx_description
1 polymer ?
#
loop_
_entity_poly.entity_id
_entity_poly.type
_entity_poly.pdbx_seq_one_letter_code
_entity_poly.pdbx_strand_id
1 'polypeptide(L)'
;MKQFLWLLFFLSFGSQAQFHLNGIVRDQSLKKPLPFASVNFNNGTYTITDVDGKFELDAKQVINTFTVSYIGFSTMEVAVQPNQKFYTVGLLATTNQLNEILVSKENPALALIRKTIQNKDRNNPQKKLNSFEFKAYNKL
;
A
#
# COMPACT_ATOMS: atom_id res chain seq x y z
N MET A 1 48.86 34.12 3.91
CA MET A 1 48.33 33.03 4.76
C MET A 1 46.91 33.28 5.30
N LYS A 2 46.52 34.52 5.66
CA LYS A 2 45.14 34.83 6.13
C LYS A 2 44.01 34.56 5.12
N GLN A 3 44.29 34.72 3.82
CA GLN A 3 43.31 34.50 2.73
C GLN A 3 42.93 33.01 2.56
N PHE A 4 43.84 32.09 2.88
CA PHE A 4 43.60 30.64 2.81
C PHE A 4 42.64 30.15 3.90
N LEU A 5 42.64 30.81 5.06
CA LEU A 5 41.75 30.54 6.18
C LEU A 5 40.28 30.86 5.87
N TRP A 6 40.01 31.87 5.03
CA TRP A 6 38.65 32.21 4.60
C TRP A 6 38.08 31.20 3.60
N LEU A 7 38.93 30.60 2.77
CA LEU A 7 38.54 29.60 1.78
C LEU A 7 38.15 28.26 2.44
N LEU A 8 38.78 27.91 3.57
CA LEU A 8 38.42 26.76 4.41
C LEU A 8 37.07 26.93 5.14
N PHE A 9 36.66 28.17 5.44
CA PHE A 9 35.39 28.45 6.12
C PHE A 9 34.17 28.26 5.20
N PHE A 10 34.31 28.58 3.90
CA PHE A 10 33.24 28.36 2.91
C PHE A 10 33.00 26.89 2.57
N LEU A 11 33.99 26.01 2.78
CA LEU A 11 33.86 24.57 2.48
C LEU A 11 32.98 23.81 3.50
N SER A 12 32.62 24.44 4.62
CA SER A 12 31.93 23.79 5.75
C SER A 12 30.40 23.87 5.70
N PHE A 13 29.80 24.56 4.72
CA PHE A 13 28.35 24.83 4.68
C PHE A 13 27.49 23.73 4.02
N GLY A 14 28.03 22.54 3.79
CA GLY A 14 27.37 21.45 3.09
C GLY A 14 26.85 20.31 3.97
N SER A 15 26.30 20.54 5.18
CA SER A 15 25.68 19.45 5.94
C SER A 15 24.23 19.22 5.46
N GLN A 16 24.00 18.16 4.67
CA GLN A 16 22.65 17.66 4.41
C GLN A 16 22.18 16.87 5.64
N ALA A 17 21.14 17.35 6.33
CA ALA A 17 20.55 16.64 7.46
C ALA A 17 19.69 15.47 6.94
N GLN A 18 19.96 14.26 7.42
CA GLN A 18 19.18 13.06 7.13
C GLN A 18 18.09 12.92 8.20
N PHE A 19 16.85 12.65 7.79
CA PHE A 19 15.76 12.37 8.70
C PHE A 19 15.79 10.88 9.06
N HIS A 20 16.16 10.58 10.30
CA HIS A 20 16.30 9.22 10.80
C HIS A 20 15.12 8.85 11.68
N LEU A 21 14.43 7.77 11.33
CA LEU A 21 13.28 7.25 12.07
C LEU A 21 13.48 5.77 12.33
N ASN A 22 13.30 5.36 13.58
CA ASN A 22 13.37 3.96 13.98
C ASN A 22 12.22 3.57 14.91
N GLY A 23 12.01 2.28 15.08
CA GLY A 23 10.94 1.82 15.94
C GLY A 23 10.83 0.31 16.04
N ILE A 24 9.83 -0.12 16.81
CA ILE A 24 9.47 -1.53 16.98
C ILE A 24 7.96 -1.70 16.82
N VAL A 25 7.58 -2.73 16.05
CA VAL A 25 6.20 -3.15 15.84
C VAL A 25 5.94 -4.41 16.66
N ARG A 26 4.84 -4.40 17.41
CA ARG A 26 4.45 -5.51 18.28
C ARG A 26 2.95 -5.71 18.30
N ASP A 27 2.53 -6.91 18.67
CA ASP A 27 1.15 -7.21 19.03
C ASP A 27 0.75 -6.37 20.26
N GLN A 28 -0.34 -5.61 20.15
CA GLN A 28 -0.81 -4.77 21.25
C GLN A 28 -1.29 -5.57 22.47
N SER A 29 -1.86 -6.76 22.26
CA SER A 29 -2.39 -7.63 23.31
C SER A 29 -1.30 -8.49 23.93
N LEU A 30 -0.55 -9.20 23.09
CA LEU A 30 0.46 -10.19 23.53
C LEU A 30 1.84 -9.59 23.77
N LYS A 31 2.06 -8.33 23.35
CA LYS A 31 3.36 -7.62 23.40
C LYS A 31 4.51 -8.33 22.67
N LYS A 32 4.19 -9.32 21.84
CA LYS A 32 5.18 -10.04 21.02
C LYS A 32 5.61 -9.19 19.83
N PRO A 33 6.89 -9.21 19.44
CA PRO A 33 7.35 -8.50 18.24
C PRO A 33 6.68 -9.08 16.99
N LEU A 34 6.40 -8.21 16.01
CA LEU A 34 5.83 -8.59 14.72
C LEU A 34 6.89 -8.48 13.63
N PRO A 35 7.53 -9.60 13.24
CA PRO A 35 8.55 -9.61 12.21
C PRO A 35 7.93 -9.51 10.81
N PHE A 36 8.65 -8.89 9.88
CA PHE A 36 8.24 -8.70 8.48
C PHE A 36 6.94 -7.90 8.28
N ALA A 37 6.59 -7.04 9.24
CA ALA A 37 5.52 -6.05 9.08
C ALA A 37 5.94 -4.99 8.07
N SER A 38 5.00 -4.60 7.20
CA SER A 38 5.22 -3.56 6.20
C SER A 38 5.01 -2.20 6.82
N VAL A 39 5.97 -1.29 6.61
CA VAL A 39 5.92 0.09 7.10
C VAL A 39 6.01 1.01 5.88
N ASN A 40 4.91 1.67 5.55
CA ASN A 40 4.80 2.56 4.39
C ASN A 40 4.80 4.01 4.86
N PHE A 41 5.63 4.83 4.23
CA PHE A 41 5.74 6.26 4.53
C PHE A 41 4.96 7.08 3.50
N ASN A 42 4.46 8.25 3.92
CA ASN A 42 3.65 9.13 3.06
C ASN A 42 4.38 9.61 1.78
N ASN A 43 5.71 9.58 1.76
CA ASN A 43 6.53 9.95 0.60
C ASN A 43 6.70 8.80 -0.43
N GLY A 44 6.05 7.66 -0.23
CA GLY A 44 6.14 6.49 -1.10
C GLY A 44 7.31 5.56 -0.80
N THR A 45 8.16 5.88 0.17
CA THR A 45 9.18 4.96 0.69
C THR A 45 8.51 3.89 1.55
N TYR A 46 9.09 2.70 1.61
CA TYR A 46 8.64 1.64 2.49
C TYR A 46 9.83 0.92 3.10
N THR A 47 9.62 0.31 4.26
CA THR A 47 10.56 -0.59 4.91
C THR A 47 9.80 -1.79 5.49
N ILE A 48 10.55 -2.80 5.93
CA ILE A 48 10.00 -3.99 6.58
C ILE A 48 10.65 -4.17 7.94
N THR A 49 9.91 -4.71 8.91
CA THR A 49 10.49 -5.02 10.21
C THR A 49 11.37 -6.26 10.17
N ASP A 50 12.42 -6.27 10.99
CA ASP A 50 13.33 -7.41 11.18
C ASP A 50 12.71 -8.52 12.05
N VAL A 51 13.51 -9.53 12.40
CA VAL A 51 13.08 -10.67 13.25
C VAL A 51 12.66 -10.27 14.67
N ASP A 52 13.15 -9.13 15.17
CA ASP A 52 12.79 -8.56 16.47
C ASP A 52 11.62 -7.56 16.35
N GLY A 53 11.03 -7.41 15.16
CA GLY A 53 9.98 -6.44 14.86
C GLY A 53 10.47 -4.99 14.78
N LYS A 54 11.79 -4.75 14.70
CA LYS A 54 12.37 -3.41 14.59
C LYS A 54 12.41 -2.95 13.15
N PHE A 55 12.29 -1.65 12.93
CA PHE A 55 12.47 -1.02 11.62
C PHE A 55 13.25 0.27 11.74
N GLU A 56 13.90 0.64 10.64
CA GLU A 56 14.71 1.83 10.52
C GLU A 56 14.53 2.41 9.11
N LEU A 57 14.54 3.73 9.03
CA LEU A 57 14.46 4.48 7.79
C LEU A 57 15.32 5.74 7.86
N ASP A 58 16.24 5.85 6.90
CA ASP A 58 16.94 7.09 6.57
C ASP A 58 16.26 7.78 5.38
N ALA A 59 15.53 8.85 5.66
CA ALA A 59 14.85 9.65 4.66
C ALA A 59 15.59 10.97 4.40
N LYS A 60 15.67 11.38 3.14
CA LYS A 60 16.20 12.70 2.74
C LYS A 60 15.18 13.83 2.90
N GLN A 61 13.90 13.46 3.09
CA GLN A 61 12.78 14.38 3.20
C GLN A 61 12.05 14.15 4.51
N VAL A 62 11.38 15.20 5.00
CA VAL A 62 10.56 15.13 6.22
C VAL A 62 9.37 14.20 5.98
N ILE A 63 9.13 13.31 6.93
CA ILE A 63 8.00 12.38 6.93
C ILE A 63 7.00 12.87 7.96
N ASN A 64 5.73 12.95 7.58
CA ASN A 64 4.65 13.42 8.46
C ASN A 64 3.88 12.26 9.08
N THR A 65 3.64 11.21 8.30
CA THR A 65 2.90 10.02 8.74
C THR A 65 3.50 8.77 8.12
N PHE A 66 3.32 7.66 8.82
CA PHE A 66 3.62 6.32 8.32
C PHE A 66 2.53 5.34 8.73
N THR A 67 2.34 4.33 7.92
CA THR A 67 1.32 3.31 8.08
C THR A 67 1.98 1.96 8.24
N VAL A 68 1.58 1.21 9.26
CA VAL A 68 2.09 -0.14 9.52
C VAL A 68 0.98 -1.16 9.27
N SER A 69 1.28 -2.18 8.48
CA SER A 69 0.38 -3.28 8.18
C SER A 69 1.04 -4.64 8.39
N TYR A 70 0.24 -5.61 8.84
CA TYR A 70 0.68 -6.98 9.06
C TYR A 70 -0.49 -7.95 8.86
N ILE A 71 -0.20 -9.13 8.33
CA ILE A 71 -1.24 -10.13 8.02
C ILE A 71 -1.94 -10.57 9.30
N GLY A 72 -3.27 -10.51 9.32
CA GLY A 72 -4.09 -10.85 10.48
C GLY A 72 -4.19 -9.75 11.53
N PHE A 73 -3.71 -8.53 11.24
CA PHE A 73 -3.78 -7.38 12.13
C PHE A 73 -4.40 -6.16 11.45
N SER A 74 -4.92 -5.24 12.25
CA SER A 74 -5.49 -3.99 11.75
C SER A 74 -4.36 -3.04 11.41
N THR A 75 -4.42 -2.46 10.22
CA THR A 75 -3.50 -1.41 9.79
C THR A 75 -3.59 -0.22 10.75
N MET A 76 -2.43 0.34 11.11
CA MET A 76 -2.34 1.50 11.99
C MET A 76 -1.56 2.62 11.30
N GLU A 77 -2.13 3.83 11.28
CA GLU A 77 -1.44 5.04 10.85
C GLU A 77 -0.89 5.79 12.08
N VAL A 78 0.35 6.26 11.98
CA VAL A 78 1.08 6.94 13.04
C VAL A 78 1.62 8.27 12.52
N ALA A 79 1.32 9.35 13.25
CA ALA A 79 1.87 10.67 12.96
C ALA A 79 3.28 10.82 13.57
N VAL A 80 4.20 11.33 12.77
CA VAL A 80 5.60 11.59 13.15
C VAL A 80 5.69 12.92 13.88
N GLN A 81 6.30 12.91 15.06
CA GLN A 81 6.53 14.10 15.87
C GLN A 81 7.95 14.66 15.64
N PRO A 82 8.15 15.99 15.56
CA PRO A 82 9.44 16.61 15.18
C PRO A 82 10.65 16.19 16.03
N ASN A 83 10.45 15.83 17.30
CA ASN A 83 11.51 15.46 18.24
C ASN A 83 11.53 13.97 18.60
N GLN A 84 10.66 13.16 17.99
CA GLN A 84 10.56 11.75 18.30
C GLN A 84 11.21 10.92 17.18
N LYS A 85 12.31 10.27 17.55
CA LYS A 85 13.08 9.41 16.64
C LYS A 85 12.62 7.95 16.71
N PHE A 86 12.20 7.50 17.91
CA PHE A 86 11.81 6.12 18.18
C PHE A 86 10.30 5.97 18.34
N TYR A 87 9.72 5.00 17.64
CA TYR A 87 8.29 4.69 17.68
C TYR A 87 8.05 3.27 18.16
N THR A 88 7.09 3.11 19.07
CA THR A 88 6.58 1.78 19.43
C THR A 88 5.16 1.64 18.94
N VAL A 89 4.95 0.77 17.96
CA VAL A 89 3.67 0.58 17.29
C VAL A 89 3.05 -0.73 17.77
N GLY A 90 1.85 -0.64 18.34
CA GLY A 90 1.06 -1.78 18.76
C GLY A 90 -0.02 -2.06 17.72
N LEU A 91 0.00 -3.22 17.06
CA LEU A 91 -1.09 -3.62 16.17
C LEU A 91 -2.10 -4.50 16.91
N LEU A 92 -3.38 -4.28 16.63
CA LEU A 92 -4.47 -5.12 17.13
C LEU A 92 -4.72 -6.27 16.15
N ALA A 93 -4.82 -7.49 16.67
CA ALA A 93 -5.17 -8.65 15.85
C ALA A 93 -6.60 -8.45 15.30
N THR A 94 -6.76 -8.61 13.99
CA THR A 94 -8.05 -8.51 13.32
C THR A 94 -8.61 -9.91 13.14
N THR A 95 -9.73 -10.20 13.81
CA THR A 95 -10.59 -11.31 13.43
C THR A 95 -11.39 -10.89 12.20
N ASN A 96 -10.80 -11.06 11.02
CA ASN A 96 -11.56 -10.90 9.78
C ASN A 96 -12.61 -12.02 9.74
N GLN A 97 -13.83 -11.72 10.18
CA GLN A 97 -15.00 -12.53 9.84
C GLN A 97 -15.19 -12.39 8.34
N LEU A 98 -14.68 -13.36 7.59
CA LEU A 98 -14.98 -13.47 6.17
C LEU A 98 -16.48 -13.65 6.04
N ASN A 99 -17.12 -12.84 5.19
CA ASN A 99 -18.52 -13.06 4.87
C ASN A 99 -18.67 -14.45 4.28
N GLU A 100 -19.62 -15.22 4.82
CA GLU A 100 -19.96 -16.53 4.28
C GLU A 100 -20.35 -16.39 2.81
N ILE A 101 -19.71 -17.17 1.94
CA ILE A 101 -20.12 -17.27 0.55
C ILE A 101 -21.17 -18.38 0.44
N LEU A 102 -22.37 -18.01 0.00
CA LEU A 102 -23.43 -18.99 -0.24
C LEU A 102 -23.12 -19.70 -1.56
N VAL A 103 -22.58 -20.92 -1.48
CA VAL A 103 -22.29 -21.74 -2.66
C VAL A 103 -23.61 -22.32 -3.18
N SER A 104 -24.15 -21.69 -4.22
CA SER A 104 -25.33 -22.17 -4.95
C SER A 104 -25.06 -23.56 -5.54
N LYS A 105 -26.06 -24.45 -5.53
CA LYS A 105 -25.98 -25.76 -6.25
C LYS A 105 -25.78 -25.60 -7.76
N GLU A 106 -26.17 -24.45 -8.32
CA GLU A 106 -26.04 -24.16 -9.73
C GLU A 106 -24.77 -23.35 -10.03
N ASN A 107 -24.07 -23.72 -11.10
CA ASN A 107 -22.89 -23.00 -11.56
C ASN A 107 -23.24 -21.51 -11.84
N PRO A 108 -22.64 -20.53 -11.13
CA PRO A 108 -22.92 -19.10 -11.30
C PRO A 108 -22.79 -18.60 -12.76
N ALA A 109 -21.95 -19.25 -13.56
CA ALA A 109 -21.79 -18.91 -14.98
C ALA A 109 -23.09 -19.13 -15.78
N LEU A 110 -23.93 -20.10 -15.40
CA LEU A 110 -25.19 -20.37 -16.09
C LEU A 110 -26.18 -19.20 -15.97
N ALA A 111 -26.21 -18.53 -14.82
CA ALA A 111 -27.04 -17.34 -14.62
C ALA A 111 -26.62 -16.21 -15.56
N LEU A 112 -25.31 -15.98 -15.72
CA LEU A 112 -24.75 -14.99 -16.66
C LEU A 112 -25.02 -15.36 -18.12
N ILE A 113 -24.89 -16.64 -18.49
CA ILE A 113 -25.17 -17.12 -19.85
C ILE A 113 -26.65 -16.89 -20.19
N ARG A 114 -27.57 -17.29 -19.30
CA ARG A 114 -29.01 -17.07 -19.49
C ARG A 114 -29.35 -15.59 -19.61
N LYS A 115 -28.77 -14.75 -18.74
CA LYS A 115 -28.94 -13.29 -18.81
C LYS A 115 -28.41 -12.72 -20.12
N THR A 116 -27.27 -13.21 -20.61
CA THR A 116 -26.71 -12.80 -21.91
C THR A 116 -27.64 -13.18 -23.06
N ILE A 117 -28.16 -14.41 -23.07
CA ILE A 117 -29.10 -14.89 -24.09
C ILE A 117 -30.39 -14.06 -24.08
N GLN A 118 -30.99 -13.85 -22.91
CA GLN A 118 -32.22 -13.05 -22.76
C GLN A 118 -32.06 -11.63 -23.28
N ASN A 119 -30.87 -11.03 -23.10
CA ASN A 119 -30.60 -9.66 -23.51
C ASN A 119 -29.93 -9.55 -24.89
N LYS A 120 -29.73 -10.68 -25.58
CA LYS A 120 -29.03 -10.74 -26.89
C LYS A 120 -29.64 -9.79 -27.89
N ASP A 121 -30.96 -9.78 -28.02
CA ASP A 121 -31.65 -8.94 -29.01
C ASP A 121 -31.60 -7.46 -28.65
N ARG A 122 -31.74 -7.12 -27.36
CA ARG A 122 -31.62 -5.74 -26.89
C ARG A 122 -30.20 -5.18 -27.09
N ASN A 123 -29.20 -6.03 -26.91
CA ASN A 123 -27.80 -5.66 -27.03
C ASN A 123 -27.27 -5.85 -28.46
N ASN A 124 -28.09 -6.27 -29.43
CA ASN A 124 -27.69 -6.47 -30.81
C ASN A 124 -27.59 -5.12 -31.55
N PRO A 125 -26.39 -4.64 -31.92
CA PRO A 125 -26.22 -3.36 -32.60
C PRO A 125 -26.93 -3.30 -33.96
N GLN A 126 -26.97 -4.42 -34.70
CA GLN A 126 -27.63 -4.52 -36.00
C GLN A 126 -29.15 -4.35 -35.91
N LYS A 127 -29.76 -4.70 -34.76
CA LYS A 127 -31.20 -4.48 -34.53
C LYS A 127 -31.51 -3.10 -33.94
N LYS A 128 -30.55 -2.49 -33.25
CA LYS A 128 -30.77 -1.26 -32.47
C LYS A 128 -30.39 0.02 -33.22
N LEU A 129 -29.43 -0.06 -34.14
CA LEU A 129 -28.84 1.10 -34.78
C LEU A 129 -29.04 1.01 -36.29
N ASN A 130 -29.68 2.04 -36.85
CA ASN A 130 -29.89 2.14 -38.31
C ASN A 130 -28.60 2.43 -39.08
N SER A 131 -27.53 2.83 -38.38
CA SER A 131 -26.21 3.15 -38.95
C SER A 131 -25.18 2.05 -38.76
N PHE A 132 -25.58 0.88 -38.22
CA PHE A 132 -24.62 -0.18 -37.93
C PHE A 132 -24.27 -0.97 -39.21
N GLU A 133 -23.02 -0.85 -39.64
CA GLU A 133 -22.44 -1.59 -40.75
C GLU A 133 -21.14 -2.27 -40.34
N PHE A 134 -20.86 -3.45 -40.90
CA PHE A 134 -19.61 -4.17 -40.68
C PHE A 134 -19.18 -4.95 -41.92
N LYS A 135 -17.87 -5.16 -42.08
CA LYS A 135 -17.30 -6.04 -43.11
C LYS A 135 -16.87 -7.34 -42.45
N ALA A 136 -17.53 -8.44 -42.78
CA ALA A 136 -17.14 -9.78 -42.35
C ALA A 136 -16.16 -10.38 -43.36
N TYR A 137 -14.96 -10.74 -42.91
CA TYR A 137 -14.06 -11.57 -43.71
C TYR A 137 -14.27 -13.02 -43.32
N ASN A 138 -14.65 -13.86 -44.29
CA ASN A 138 -14.79 -15.29 -44.11
C ASN A 138 -13.77 -16.00 -45.00
N LYS A 139 -12.87 -16.78 -44.40
CA LYS A 139 -11.88 -17.58 -45.12
C LYS A 139 -12.36 -19.03 -45.13
N LEU A 140 -12.82 -19.50 -46.28
CA LEU A 140 -13.09 -20.92 -46.52
C LEU A 140 -11.78 -21.72 -46.56
#